data_AF-A0A7V4CLX1-F1
#
_entry.id   AF-A0A7V4CLX1-F1
#
_cell.length_a   1.000
_cell.length_b   1.000
_cell.length_c   1.000
_cell.angle_alpha   90.00
_cell.angle_beta   90.00
_cell.angle_gamma   90.00
#
_symmetry.space_group_name_H-M   'P 1'
#
loop_
_entity.id
_entity.type
_entity.pdbx_description
1 polymer ?
#
loop_
_entity_poly.entity_id
_entity_poly.type
_entity_poly.pdbx_seq_one_letter_code
_entity_poly.pdbx_strand_id
1 'polypeptide(L)'
;MKQGTSSSDNALKASRIGVFAALYVITSLVPISMFIGAPSFLALNLIITPVIAVLLPPLEAFFASLFGGIIAFYVSPSQAMFGPYTILLPVVGATLGSLTYHKAKKGALTTSIFLVVAITAYLIKNYPFPYFVVPHSVAIVFAVISTFKKMTPLHLKIPLYTYISTMTEQGMMMIFAVHLLGLPWELFIGILPLMIYERIVATVGASLIVVTLTKFLSKGLAA
;
A
#
# COMPACT_ATOMS: atom_id res chain seq x y z
N MET A 1 14.19 -5.23 33.94
CA MET A 1 12.77 -5.61 34.14
C MET A 1 11.95 -5.10 32.97
N LYS A 2 11.42 -6.00 32.12
CA LYS A 2 10.42 -5.62 31.10
C LYS A 2 9.11 -5.34 31.82
N GLN A 3 8.66 -4.09 31.85
CA GLN A 3 7.27 -3.78 32.22
C GLN A 3 6.35 -4.58 31.29
N GLY A 4 5.53 -5.44 31.88
CA GLY A 4 4.51 -6.18 31.15
C GLY A 4 3.56 -5.19 30.49
N THR A 5 3.30 -5.38 29.19
CA THR A 5 2.28 -4.63 28.45
C THR A 5 0.95 -4.78 29.17
N SER A 6 0.28 -3.67 29.51
CA SER A 6 -0.99 -3.70 30.23
C SER A 6 -2.08 -4.34 29.35
N SER A 7 -3.08 -5.00 29.96
CA SER A 7 -4.23 -5.59 29.23
C SER A 7 -4.95 -4.56 28.34
N SER A 8 -4.98 -3.29 28.79
CA SER A 8 -5.55 -2.15 28.05
C SER A 8 -4.81 -1.87 26.73
N ASP A 9 -3.47 -1.97 26.72
CA ASP A 9 -2.67 -1.73 25.51
C ASP A 9 -2.91 -2.78 24.43
N ASN A 10 -3.19 -4.02 24.84
CA ASN A 10 -3.49 -5.11 23.91
C ASN A 10 -4.90 -4.95 23.32
N ALA A 11 -5.87 -4.55 24.13
CA ALA A 11 -7.22 -4.24 23.67
C ALA A 11 -7.23 -3.10 22.64
N LEU A 12 -6.45 -2.03 22.89
CA LEU A 12 -6.33 -0.90 21.95
C LEU A 12 -5.74 -1.34 20.60
N LYS A 13 -4.66 -2.13 20.61
CA LYS A 13 -4.04 -2.65 19.39
C LYS A 13 -5.01 -3.51 18.59
N ALA A 14 -5.71 -4.43 19.25
CA ALA A 14 -6.71 -5.28 18.60
C ALA A 14 -7.84 -4.44 17.99
N SER A 15 -8.32 -3.42 18.71
CA SER A 15 -9.34 -2.49 18.21
C SER A 15 -8.87 -1.74 16.96
N ARG A 16 -7.65 -1.19 16.95
CA ARG A 16 -7.08 -0.52 15.78
C ARG A 16 -6.99 -1.45 14.57
N ILE A 17 -6.48 -2.66 14.78
CA ILE A 17 -6.42 -3.69 13.72
C ILE A 17 -7.82 -3.95 13.16
N GLY A 18 -8.81 -4.17 14.03
CA GLY A 18 -10.20 -4.44 13.63
C GLY A 18 -10.84 -3.29 12.85
N VAL A 19 -10.69 -2.05 13.32
CA VAL A 19 -11.26 -0.86 12.65
C VAL A 19 -10.67 -0.67 11.26
N PHE A 20 -9.34 -0.77 11.11
CA PHE A 20 -8.71 -0.60 9.80
C PHE A 20 -8.95 -1.78 8.87
N ALA A 21 -9.05 -3.01 9.39
CA ALA A 21 -9.48 -4.16 8.61
C ALA A 21 -10.91 -3.99 8.08
N ALA A 22 -11.85 -3.54 8.93
CA ALA A 22 -13.22 -3.27 8.54
C ALA A 22 -13.31 -2.15 7.51
N LEU A 23 -12.53 -1.07 7.68
CA LEU A 23 -12.48 0.02 6.70
C LEU A 23 -11.97 -0.46 5.34
N TYR A 24 -10.95 -1.33 5.33
CA TYR A 24 -10.46 -1.96 4.11
C TYR A 24 -11.56 -2.77 3.41
N VAL A 25 -12.31 -3.58 4.18
CA VAL A 25 -13.42 -4.40 3.64
C VAL A 25 -14.56 -3.55 3.09
N ILE A 26 -14.98 -2.50 3.81
CA ILE A 26 -16.11 -1.66 3.36
C ILE A 26 -15.73 -0.92 2.07
N THR A 27 -14.52 -0.37 2.02
CA THR A 27 -14.03 0.32 0.82
C THR A 27 -13.74 -0.64 -0.34
N SER A 28 -13.53 -1.92 -0.07
CA SER A 28 -13.52 -2.96 -1.10
C SER A 28 -14.92 -3.30 -1.62
N LEU A 29 -15.99 -2.58 -1.30
CA LEU A 29 -17.28 -2.77 -1.96
C LEU A 29 -17.56 -1.71 -3.04
N VAL A 30 -16.67 -0.72 -3.15
CA VAL A 30 -16.84 0.40 -4.06
C VAL A 30 -15.84 0.27 -5.21
N PRO A 31 -16.25 -0.25 -6.38
CA PRO A 31 -15.36 -0.33 -7.55
C PRO A 31 -15.05 1.08 -8.07
N ILE A 32 -13.80 1.28 -8.51
CA ILE A 32 -13.33 2.58 -9.03
C ILE A 32 -12.85 2.49 -10.48
N SER A 33 -12.31 1.34 -10.89
CA SER A 33 -11.83 1.11 -12.25
C SER A 33 -11.82 -0.38 -12.59
N MET A 34 -11.86 -0.70 -13.88
CA MET A 34 -11.73 -2.06 -14.37
C MET A 34 -10.26 -2.46 -14.44
N PHE A 35 -9.94 -3.67 -14.00
CA PHE A 35 -8.60 -4.23 -14.16
C PHE A 35 -8.43 -4.77 -15.59
N ILE A 36 -7.43 -4.28 -16.31
CA ILE A 36 -7.13 -4.76 -17.66
C ILE A 36 -6.33 -6.07 -17.57
N GLY A 37 -6.85 -7.14 -18.16
CA GLY A 37 -6.21 -8.46 -18.19
C GLY A 37 -6.92 -9.53 -17.35
N ALA A 38 -7.97 -9.17 -16.59
CA ALA A 38 -8.86 -10.13 -15.91
C ALA A 38 -10.26 -9.50 -15.72
N PRO A 39 -11.34 -10.29 -15.62
CA PRO A 39 -12.70 -9.77 -15.37
C PRO A 39 -12.86 -9.36 -13.90
N SER A 40 -12.17 -8.30 -13.49
CA SER A 40 -12.06 -7.85 -12.10
C SER A 40 -12.02 -6.32 -12.02
N PHE A 41 -12.24 -5.79 -10.82
CA PHE A 41 -12.21 -4.36 -10.55
C PHE A 41 -11.14 -4.02 -9.52
N LEU A 42 -10.58 -2.81 -9.66
CA LEU A 42 -9.92 -2.13 -8.56
C LEU A 42 -10.98 -1.34 -7.79
N ALA A 43 -10.75 -1.15 -6.50
CA ALA A 43 -11.72 -0.57 -5.60
C ALA A 43 -11.13 0.50 -4.69
N LEU A 44 -12.02 1.20 -3.98
CA LEU A 44 -11.65 2.32 -3.13
C LEU A 44 -10.69 1.95 -1.99
N ASN A 45 -10.56 0.65 -1.68
CA ASN A 45 -9.58 0.12 -0.74
C ASN A 45 -8.11 0.45 -1.10
N LEU A 46 -7.81 0.79 -2.36
CA LEU A 46 -6.50 1.32 -2.76
C LEU A 46 -6.11 2.61 -2.02
N ILE A 47 -7.09 3.37 -1.51
CA ILE A 47 -6.84 4.55 -0.67
C ILE A 47 -6.52 4.11 0.76
N ILE A 48 -7.11 3.03 1.24
CA ILE A 48 -7.02 2.61 2.64
C ILE A 48 -5.69 1.93 2.94
N THR A 49 -5.12 1.15 2.02
CA THR A 49 -3.79 0.52 2.21
C THR A 49 -2.70 1.51 2.67
N PRO A 50 -2.46 2.64 1.96
CA PRO A 50 -1.50 3.65 2.42
C PRO A 50 -1.91 4.39 3.69
N VAL A 51 -3.21 4.51 4.01
CA VAL A 51 -3.67 5.04 5.30
C VAL A 51 -3.26 4.11 6.45
N ILE A 52 -3.49 2.80 6.29
CA ILE A 52 -3.06 1.75 7.22
C ILE A 52 -1.55 1.84 7.42
N ALA A 53 -0.80 1.94 6.32
CA ALA A 53 0.65 2.00 6.35
C ALA A 53 1.18 3.13 7.24
N VAL A 54 0.63 4.33 7.10
CA VAL A 54 1.14 5.51 7.83
C VAL A 54 0.63 5.55 9.27
N LEU A 55 -0.65 5.24 9.51
CA LEU A 55 -1.26 5.37 10.84
C LEU A 55 -0.94 4.21 11.78
N LEU A 56 -0.69 3.01 11.27
CA LEU A 56 -0.42 1.84 12.10
C LEU A 56 1.07 1.46 12.10
N PRO A 57 1.63 1.04 13.26
CA PRO A 57 2.94 0.40 13.31
C PRO A 57 2.99 -0.87 12.45
N PRO A 58 4.19 -1.35 12.03
CA PRO A 58 4.31 -2.41 11.02
C PRO A 58 3.55 -3.70 11.30
N LEU A 59 3.53 -4.17 12.55
CA LEU A 59 2.78 -5.39 12.92
C LEU A 59 1.27 -5.17 12.86
N GLU A 60 0.78 -4.03 13.34
CA GLU A 60 -0.65 -3.69 13.27
C GLU A 60 -1.09 -3.48 11.81
N ALA A 61 -0.25 -2.83 10.99
CA ALA A 61 -0.49 -2.66 9.56
C ALA A 61 -0.57 -4.00 8.83
N PHE A 62 0.34 -4.92 9.13
CA PHE A 62 0.34 -6.29 8.60
C PHE A 62 -0.95 -7.02 8.95
N PHE A 63 -1.34 -7.06 10.22
CA PHE A 63 -2.56 -7.78 10.63
C PHE A 63 -3.84 -7.12 10.12
N ALA A 64 -3.92 -5.78 10.11
CA ALA A 64 -5.08 -5.06 9.60
C ALA A 64 -5.30 -5.33 8.11
N SER A 65 -4.23 -5.27 7.31
CA SER A 65 -4.29 -5.57 5.87
C SER A 65 -4.48 -7.06 5.58
N LEU A 66 -3.92 -7.96 6.39
CA LEU A 66 -4.12 -9.40 6.25
C LEU A 66 -5.57 -9.80 6.52
N PHE A 67 -6.12 -9.43 7.68
CA PHE A 67 -7.51 -9.75 8.01
C PHE A 67 -8.49 -9.01 7.09
N GLY A 68 -8.24 -7.73 6.82
CA GLY A 68 -9.02 -6.97 5.85
C GLY A 68 -9.01 -7.61 4.47
N GLY A 69 -7.85 -8.05 3.97
CA GLY A 69 -7.69 -8.73 2.69
C GLY A 69 -8.39 -10.09 2.65
N ILE A 70 -8.26 -10.91 3.70
CA ILE A 70 -8.95 -12.21 3.80
C ILE A 70 -10.47 -12.01 3.77
N ILE A 71 -10.99 -11.08 4.58
CA ILE A 71 -12.44 -10.85 4.62
C ILE A 71 -12.93 -10.26 3.30
N ALA A 72 -12.21 -9.27 2.75
CA ALA A 72 -12.55 -8.66 1.45
C ALA A 72 -12.57 -9.68 0.31
N PHE A 73 -11.68 -10.68 0.33
CA PHE A 73 -11.67 -11.77 -0.65
C PHE A 73 -13.00 -12.55 -0.67
N TYR A 74 -13.63 -12.76 0.50
CA TYR A 74 -14.93 -13.45 0.58
C TYR A 74 -16.12 -12.52 0.34
N VAL A 75 -16.04 -11.26 0.78
CA VAL A 75 -17.17 -10.32 0.69
C VAL A 75 -17.25 -9.66 -0.71
N SER A 76 -16.11 -9.44 -1.37
CA SER A 76 -16.02 -8.89 -2.73
C SER A 76 -15.18 -9.78 -3.66
N PRO A 77 -15.65 -10.98 -4.04
CA PRO A 77 -14.91 -11.91 -4.90
C PRO A 77 -14.53 -11.32 -6.27
N SER A 78 -15.28 -10.32 -6.75
CA SER A 78 -15.00 -9.61 -8.00
C SER A 78 -13.63 -8.89 -8.01
N GLN A 79 -12.97 -8.74 -6.86
CA GLN A 79 -11.63 -8.13 -6.74
C GLN A 79 -10.50 -9.16 -6.65
N ALA A 80 -10.83 -10.45 -6.60
CA ALA A 80 -9.87 -11.53 -6.51
C ALA A 80 -9.16 -11.82 -7.86
N MET A 81 -8.61 -10.80 -8.51
CA MET A 81 -7.93 -10.88 -9.81
C MET A 81 -6.77 -11.89 -9.87
N PHE A 82 -6.16 -12.21 -8.72
CA PHE A 82 -5.08 -13.19 -8.60
C PHE A 82 -5.48 -14.39 -7.72
N GLY A 83 -6.79 -14.65 -7.57
CA GLY A 83 -7.30 -15.66 -6.65
C GLY A 83 -6.86 -15.36 -5.21
N PRO A 84 -6.48 -16.39 -4.41
CA PRO A 84 -6.03 -16.19 -3.03
C PRO A 84 -4.82 -15.27 -2.87
N TYR A 85 -3.97 -15.16 -3.91
CA TYR A 85 -2.81 -14.27 -3.88
C TYR A 85 -3.18 -12.79 -3.85
N THR A 86 -4.43 -12.42 -4.17
CA THR A 86 -4.89 -11.03 -4.08
C THR A 86 -4.69 -10.44 -2.67
N ILE A 87 -4.73 -11.28 -1.62
CA ILE A 87 -4.51 -10.86 -0.23
C ILE A 87 -3.11 -10.24 -0.03
N LEU A 88 -2.12 -10.65 -0.84
CA LEU A 88 -0.76 -10.14 -0.72
C LEU A 88 -0.61 -8.69 -1.15
N LEU A 89 -1.51 -8.16 -1.99
CA LEU A 89 -1.47 -6.76 -2.42
C LEU A 89 -1.53 -5.79 -1.23
N PRO A 90 -2.62 -5.76 -0.44
CA PRO A 90 -2.71 -4.85 0.69
C PRO A 90 -1.69 -5.19 1.78
N VAL A 91 -1.34 -6.46 1.96
CA VAL A 91 -0.35 -6.89 2.96
C VAL A 91 1.03 -6.29 2.66
N VAL A 92 1.51 -6.42 1.43
CA VAL A 92 2.79 -5.87 1.01
C VAL A 92 2.75 -4.34 1.04
N GLY A 93 1.69 -3.75 0.48
CA GLY A 93 1.48 -2.30 0.46
C GLY A 93 1.52 -1.65 1.83
N ALA A 94 0.72 -2.19 2.76
CA ALA A 94 0.61 -1.66 4.11
C ALA A 94 1.87 -1.92 4.93
N THR A 95 2.42 -3.14 4.86
CA THR A 95 3.56 -3.54 5.69
C THR A 95 4.85 -2.83 5.29
N LEU A 96 5.18 -2.79 3.99
CA LEU A 96 6.39 -2.12 3.52
C LEU A 96 6.29 -0.60 3.63
N GLY A 97 5.12 -0.03 3.32
CA GLY A 97 4.83 1.37 3.57
C GLY A 97 5.01 1.75 5.05
N SER A 98 4.46 0.94 5.96
CA SER A 98 4.58 1.14 7.41
C SER A 98 6.01 0.98 7.91
N LEU A 99 6.74 -0.03 7.42
CA LEU A 99 8.17 -0.18 7.72
C LEU A 99 8.94 1.07 7.32
N THR A 100 8.71 1.59 6.12
CA THR A 100 9.39 2.80 5.62
C THR A 100 9.09 4.01 6.51
N TYR A 101 7.84 4.21 6.90
CA TYR A 101 7.44 5.33 7.75
C TYR A 101 7.94 5.21 9.20
N HIS A 102 7.82 4.04 9.83
CA HIS A 102 8.05 3.85 11.27
C HIS A 102 9.45 3.33 11.62
N LYS A 103 10.17 2.69 10.68
CA LYS A 103 11.49 2.07 10.92
C LYS A 103 12.62 2.70 10.10
N ALA A 104 12.38 3.88 9.51
CA ALA A 104 13.37 4.73 8.84
C ALA A 104 14.29 3.93 7.91
N LYS A 105 15.62 3.95 8.14
CA LYS A 105 16.64 3.32 7.28
C LYS A 105 16.37 1.84 6.98
N LYS A 106 15.97 1.05 7.98
CA LYS A 106 15.71 -0.38 7.79
C LYS A 106 14.50 -0.59 6.88
N GLY A 107 13.43 0.17 7.13
CA GLY A 107 12.22 0.09 6.32
C GLY A 107 12.43 0.56 4.88
N ALA A 108 13.10 1.70 4.71
CA ALA A 108 13.47 2.19 3.38
C ALA A 108 14.30 1.17 2.60
N LEU A 109 15.29 0.53 3.22
CA LEU A 109 16.11 -0.50 2.58
C LEU A 109 15.25 -1.71 2.16
N THR A 110 14.44 -2.25 3.07
CA THR A 110 13.57 -3.40 2.76
C THR A 110 12.61 -3.09 1.62
N THR A 111 11.99 -1.92 1.64
CA THR A 111 11.07 -1.47 0.60
C THR A 111 11.77 -1.27 -0.74
N SER A 112 12.95 -0.64 -0.75
CA SER A 112 13.73 -0.47 -1.98
C SER A 112 14.15 -1.81 -2.57
N ILE A 113 14.59 -2.77 -1.74
CA ILE A 113 14.94 -4.13 -2.21
C ILE A 113 13.71 -4.79 -2.87
N PHE A 114 12.55 -4.74 -2.21
CA PHE A 114 11.31 -5.28 -2.79
C PHE A 114 10.97 -4.63 -4.13
N LEU A 115 11.03 -3.31 -4.24
CA LEU A 115 10.74 -2.60 -5.48
C LEU A 115 11.74 -2.95 -6.59
N VAL A 116 13.04 -3.10 -6.27
CA VAL A 116 14.04 -3.58 -7.23
C VAL A 116 13.69 -4.98 -7.73
N VAL A 117 13.27 -5.89 -6.84
CA VAL A 117 12.81 -7.24 -7.22
C VAL A 117 11.59 -7.16 -8.13
N ALA A 118 10.60 -6.33 -7.81
CA ALA A 118 9.41 -6.14 -8.64
C ALA A 118 9.76 -5.59 -10.04
N ILE A 119 10.60 -4.56 -10.11
CA ILE A 119 11.09 -3.97 -11.36
C ILE A 119 11.83 -5.02 -12.20
N THR A 120 12.72 -5.78 -11.57
CA THR A 120 13.49 -6.84 -12.24
C THR A 120 12.57 -7.93 -12.77
N ALA A 121 11.61 -8.37 -11.95
CA ALA A 121 10.63 -9.38 -12.34
C ALA A 121 9.80 -8.93 -13.55
N TYR A 122 9.42 -7.66 -13.64
CA TYR A 122 8.75 -7.10 -14.81
C TYR A 122 9.66 -7.09 -16.04
N LEU A 123 10.87 -6.52 -15.92
CA LEU A 123 11.77 -6.32 -17.06
C LEU A 123 12.26 -7.63 -17.68
N ILE A 124 12.35 -8.72 -16.91
CA ILE A 124 12.72 -10.05 -17.44
C ILE A 124 11.75 -10.52 -18.52
N LYS A 125 10.44 -10.25 -18.38
CA LYS A 125 9.43 -10.70 -19.35
C LYS A 125 8.98 -9.60 -20.32
N ASN A 126 8.91 -8.36 -19.84
CA ASN A 126 8.29 -7.23 -20.56
C ASN A 126 9.26 -6.07 -20.81
N TYR A 127 10.56 -6.37 -20.98
CA TYR A 127 11.61 -5.43 -21.38
C TYR A 127 11.23 -4.49 -22.55
N PRO A 128 10.52 -4.92 -23.61
CA PRO A 128 10.16 -4.05 -24.73
C PRO A 128 9.37 -2.78 -24.33
N PHE A 129 8.73 -2.76 -23.16
CA PHE A 129 8.09 -1.57 -22.61
C PHE A 129 8.64 -1.23 -21.21
N PRO A 130 9.83 -0.62 -21.13
CA PRO A 130 10.52 -0.37 -19.86
C PRO A 130 9.92 0.81 -19.08
N TYR A 131 9.07 1.63 -19.70
CA TYR A 131 8.50 2.83 -19.06
C TYR A 131 7.55 2.49 -17.90
N PHE A 132 6.98 1.28 -17.88
CA PHE A 132 6.05 0.87 -16.82
C PHE A 132 6.69 0.85 -15.42
N VAL A 133 8.01 0.70 -15.33
CA VAL A 133 8.72 0.66 -14.04
C VAL A 133 9.06 2.05 -13.49
N VAL A 134 8.89 3.13 -14.27
CA VAL A 134 9.27 4.49 -13.86
C VAL A 134 8.63 4.91 -12.52
N PRO A 135 7.32 4.73 -12.27
CA PRO A 135 6.72 5.10 -10.99
C PRO A 135 7.31 4.34 -9.79
N HIS A 136 7.69 3.07 -10.00
CA HIS A 136 8.33 2.23 -8.98
C HIS A 136 9.76 2.71 -8.69
N SER A 137 10.51 3.11 -9.73
CA SER A 137 11.83 3.74 -9.58
C SER A 137 11.75 5.05 -8.77
N VAL A 138 10.72 5.87 -9.02
CA VAL A 138 10.45 7.08 -8.21
C VAL A 138 10.19 6.72 -6.74
N ALA A 139 9.46 5.64 -6.47
CA ALA A 139 9.24 5.20 -5.09
C ALA A 139 10.53 4.75 -4.39
N ILE A 140 11.47 4.12 -5.10
CA ILE A 140 12.80 3.80 -4.57
C ILE A 140 13.53 5.09 -4.18
N VAL A 141 13.55 6.08 -5.08
CA VAL A 141 14.18 7.39 -4.81
C VAL A 141 13.56 8.03 -3.57
N PHE A 142 12.23 8.05 -3.46
CA PHE A 142 11.54 8.57 -2.30
C PHE A 142 11.86 7.78 -1.02
N ALA A 143 11.92 6.45 -1.07
CA ALA A 143 12.31 5.63 0.07
C ALA A 143 13.73 5.96 0.54
N VAL A 144 14.69 6.11 -0.39
CA VAL A 144 16.07 6.50 -0.08
C VAL A 144 16.12 7.91 0.49
N ILE A 145 15.44 8.89 -0.12
CA ILE A 145 15.38 10.27 0.38
C ILE A 145 14.82 10.31 1.81
N SER A 146 13.82 9.48 2.10
CA SER A 146 13.21 9.39 3.43
C SER A 146 14.17 8.99 4.55
N THR A 147 15.34 8.44 4.22
CA THR A 147 16.37 8.08 5.21
C THR A 147 17.14 9.28 5.75
N PHE A 148 17.14 10.39 5.02
CA PHE A 148 17.79 11.63 5.41
C PHE A 148 16.85 12.41 6.35
N LYS A 149 16.96 12.13 7.66
CA LYS A 149 16.07 12.59 8.76
C LYS A 149 15.80 14.09 8.86
N LYS A 150 16.53 14.96 8.15
CA LYS A 150 16.38 16.41 8.26
C LYS A 150 15.57 16.90 7.05
N MET A 151 14.52 17.69 7.32
CA MET A 151 13.85 18.59 6.36
C MET A 151 12.68 18.05 5.53
N THR A 152 11.72 17.34 6.12
CA THR A 152 10.43 17.19 5.45
C THR A 152 9.27 17.58 6.38
N PRO A 153 8.62 18.73 6.16
CA PRO A 153 7.45 19.10 6.93
C PRO A 153 6.34 18.04 6.73
N LEU A 154 5.48 17.87 7.73
CA LEU A 154 4.49 16.78 7.77
C LEU A 154 3.63 16.69 6.48
N HIS A 155 3.29 17.84 5.90
CA HIS A 155 2.50 17.94 4.66
C HIS A 155 3.21 17.40 3.42
N LEU A 156 4.55 17.40 3.39
CA LEU A 156 5.35 16.82 2.30
C LEU A 156 5.74 15.37 2.64
N LYS A 157 5.85 15.06 3.93
CA LYS A 157 6.18 13.73 4.45
C LYS A 157 5.08 12.73 4.11
N ILE A 158 3.82 13.05 4.44
CA ILE A 158 2.70 12.11 4.30
C ILE A 158 2.52 11.64 2.83
N PRO A 159 2.41 12.54 1.84
CA PRO A 159 2.28 12.14 0.43
C PRO A 159 3.39 11.22 -0.07
N LEU A 160 4.62 11.48 0.37
CA LEU A 160 5.77 10.66 -0.01
C LEU A 160 5.61 9.22 0.50
N TYR A 161 5.24 9.03 1.76
CA TYR A 161 5.07 7.68 2.32
C TYR A 161 3.81 6.97 1.82
N THR A 162 2.72 7.69 1.57
CA THR A 162 1.54 7.10 0.94
C THR A 162 1.83 6.68 -0.49
N TYR A 163 2.65 7.44 -1.23
CA TYR A 163 3.11 7.06 -2.57
C TYR A 163 3.96 5.78 -2.52
N ILE A 164 4.93 5.69 -1.59
CA ILE A 164 5.74 4.48 -1.41
C ILE A 164 4.85 3.26 -1.15
N SER A 165 3.91 3.37 -0.20
CA SER A 165 2.98 2.27 0.12
C SER A 165 2.15 1.84 -1.10
N THR A 166 1.62 2.83 -1.82
CA THR A 166 0.84 2.64 -3.05
C THR A 166 1.66 1.91 -4.12
N MET A 167 2.93 2.28 -4.30
CA MET A 167 3.82 1.63 -5.27
C MET A 167 4.30 0.25 -4.83
N THR A 168 4.38 -0.03 -3.53
CA THR A 168 4.67 -1.39 -3.06
C THR A 168 3.50 -2.35 -3.26
N GLU A 169 2.27 -1.89 -3.03
CA GLU A 169 1.06 -2.63 -3.39
C GLU A 169 1.04 -2.91 -4.90
N GLN A 170 1.28 -1.87 -5.70
CA GLN A 170 1.30 -2.01 -7.16
C GLN A 170 2.45 -2.86 -7.68
N GLY A 171 3.61 -2.82 -7.02
CA GLY A 171 4.73 -3.69 -7.34
C GLY A 171 4.38 -5.18 -7.17
N MET A 172 3.59 -5.51 -6.15
CA MET A 172 3.08 -6.87 -5.97
C MET A 172 2.10 -7.25 -7.08
N MET A 173 1.17 -6.35 -7.42
CA MET A 173 0.26 -6.53 -8.55
C MET A 173 1.00 -6.71 -9.87
N MET A 174 2.07 -5.94 -10.10
CA MET A 174 2.90 -6.04 -11.31
C MET A 174 3.58 -7.40 -11.41
N ILE A 175 4.13 -7.93 -10.31
CA ILE A 175 4.70 -9.29 -10.28
C ILE A 175 3.65 -10.33 -10.70
N PHE A 176 2.44 -10.26 -10.13
CA PHE A 176 1.38 -11.21 -10.46
C PHE A 176 0.82 -11.04 -11.87
N ALA A 177 0.62 -9.82 -12.33
CA ALA A 177 0.19 -9.55 -13.71
C ALA A 177 1.14 -10.20 -14.73
N VAL A 178 2.45 -10.11 -14.50
CA VAL A 178 3.47 -10.62 -15.41
C VAL A 178 3.72 -12.13 -15.26
N HIS A 179 3.77 -12.63 -14.03
CA HIS A 179 4.19 -14.02 -13.76
C HIS A 179 3.06 -14.99 -13.50
N LEU A 180 1.93 -14.51 -12.96
CA LEU A 180 0.76 -15.35 -12.70
C LEU A 180 -0.24 -15.31 -13.87
N LEU A 181 -0.54 -14.11 -14.39
CA LEU A 181 -1.48 -13.95 -15.50
C LEU A 181 -0.81 -13.98 -16.88
N GLY A 182 0.51 -13.80 -16.94
CA GLY A 182 1.26 -13.82 -18.20
C GLY A 182 0.91 -12.65 -19.13
N LEU A 183 0.54 -11.49 -18.57
CA LEU A 183 0.15 -10.35 -19.40
C LEU A 183 1.33 -9.89 -20.28
N PRO A 184 1.12 -9.75 -21.60
CA PRO A 184 2.16 -9.33 -22.52
C PRO A 184 2.36 -7.80 -22.46
N TRP A 185 3.55 -7.33 -22.84
CA TRP A 185 3.98 -5.93 -22.67
C TRP A 185 3.07 -4.91 -23.40
N GLU A 186 2.41 -5.30 -24.47
CA GLU A 186 1.52 -4.45 -25.27
C GLU A 186 0.34 -3.94 -24.44
N LEU A 187 -0.20 -4.77 -23.54
CA LEU A 187 -1.28 -4.35 -22.63
C LEU A 187 -0.80 -3.28 -21.65
N PHE A 188 0.48 -3.29 -21.28
CA PHE A 188 1.03 -2.33 -20.34
C PHE A 188 1.07 -0.90 -20.88
N ILE A 189 1.00 -0.71 -22.21
CA ILE A 189 0.80 0.60 -22.83
C ILE A 189 -0.54 1.22 -22.40
N GLY A 190 -1.61 0.41 -22.38
CA GLY A 190 -2.93 0.83 -21.95
C GLY A 190 -3.09 0.87 -20.42
N ILE A 191 -2.43 -0.05 -19.70
CA ILE A 191 -2.46 -0.10 -18.23
C ILE A 191 -1.73 1.09 -17.63
N LEU A 192 -0.62 1.55 -18.22
CA LEU A 192 0.20 2.63 -17.64
C LEU A 192 -0.59 3.90 -17.30
N PRO A 193 -1.33 4.56 -18.22
CA PRO A 193 -2.06 5.79 -17.89
C PRO A 193 -3.13 5.56 -16.82
N LEU A 194 -3.83 4.43 -16.87
CA LEU A 194 -4.84 4.07 -15.87
C LEU A 194 -4.20 3.87 -14.49
N MET A 195 -3.10 3.13 -14.43
CA MET A 195 -2.33 2.93 -13.22
C MET A 195 -1.85 4.27 -12.66
N ILE A 196 -1.30 5.17 -13.46
CA ILE A 196 -0.89 6.50 -12.97
C ILE A 196 -2.07 7.24 -12.32
N TYR A 197 -3.24 7.26 -12.98
CA TYR A 197 -4.45 7.87 -12.43
C TYR A 197 -4.83 7.26 -11.08
N GLU A 198 -4.96 5.94 -11.00
CA GLU A 198 -5.34 5.23 -9.78
C GLU A 198 -4.36 5.48 -8.64
N ARG A 199 -3.05 5.52 -8.95
CA ARG A 199 -2.01 5.70 -7.94
C ARG A 199 -1.92 7.15 -7.46
N ILE A 200 -2.28 8.13 -8.30
CA ILE A 200 -2.48 9.52 -7.86
C ILE A 200 -3.69 9.60 -6.92
N VAL A 201 -4.82 8.98 -7.28
CA VAL A 201 -6.03 8.95 -6.43
C VAL A 201 -5.72 8.29 -5.08
N ALA A 202 -5.05 7.13 -5.08
CA ALA A 202 -4.60 6.44 -3.86
C ALA A 202 -3.75 7.36 -2.97
N THR A 203 -2.70 7.94 -3.55
CA THR A 203 -1.71 8.74 -2.82
C THR A 203 -2.35 9.99 -2.23
N VAL A 204 -3.10 10.74 -3.04
CA VAL A 204 -3.74 12.00 -2.62
C VAL A 204 -4.86 11.73 -1.62
N GLY A 205 -5.75 10.78 -1.94
CA GLY A 205 -6.86 10.42 -1.05
C GLY A 205 -6.37 9.97 0.32
N ALA A 206 -5.35 9.12 0.35
CA ALA A 206 -4.77 8.63 1.59
C ALA A 206 -4.09 9.73 2.38
N SER A 207 -3.36 10.61 1.69
CA SER A 207 -2.70 11.76 2.31
C SER A 207 -3.70 12.66 3.02
N LEU A 208 -4.82 12.97 2.38
CA LEU A 208 -5.88 13.80 2.95
C LEU A 208 -6.47 13.16 4.21
N ILE A 209 -6.76 11.85 4.17
CA ILE A 209 -7.27 11.11 5.34
C ILE A 209 -6.25 11.14 6.48
N VAL A 210 -4.99 10.81 6.22
CA VAL A 210 -3.93 10.78 7.23
C VAL A 210 -3.72 12.16 7.86
N VAL A 211 -3.61 13.22 7.04
CA VAL A 211 -3.43 14.60 7.54
C VAL A 211 -4.60 15.00 8.42
N THR A 212 -5.82 14.69 8.00
CA THR A 212 -7.05 15.04 8.74
C THR A 212 -7.09 14.31 10.08
N LEU A 213 -6.94 12.99 10.07
CA LEU A 213 -6.97 12.18 11.30
C LEU A 213 -5.85 12.58 12.26
N THR A 214 -4.64 12.85 11.76
CA THR A 214 -3.51 13.27 12.61
C THR A 214 -3.79 14.61 13.28
N LYS A 215 -4.36 15.58 12.55
CA LYS A 215 -4.70 16.90 13.11
C LYS A 215 -5.82 16.85 14.15
N PHE A 216 -6.83 16.00 13.95
CA PHE A 216 -7.94 15.88 14.90
C PHE A 216 -7.54 15.09 16.16
N LEU A 217 -6.83 13.98 15.99
CA LEU A 217 -6.39 13.16 17.12
C LEU A 217 -5.32 13.86 17.98
N SER A 218 -4.43 14.66 17.38
CA SER A 218 -3.45 15.44 18.14
C SER A 218 -4.09 16.54 19.01
N LYS A 219 -5.24 17.10 18.57
CA LYS A 219 -5.97 18.11 19.33
C LYS A 219 -6.77 17.51 20.49
N GLY A 220 -7.34 16.32 20.32
CA GLY A 220 -8.11 15.63 21.37
C GLY A 220 -7.27 15.07 22.53
N LEU A 221 -5.95 14.95 22.37
CA LEU A 221 -5.01 14.56 23.44
C LEU A 221 -4.44 15.78 24.22
N ALA A 222 -4.71 17.00 23.76
CA ALA A 222 -4.24 18.25 24.37
C ALA A 222 -5.37 19.05 25.05
N ALA A 223 -6.60 18.53 25.03
CA ALA A 223 -7.77 19.05 25.73
C ALA A 223 -8.18 18.05 26.83
#